data_AF-A0A520LW79-F1
#
_entry.id   AF-A0A520LW79-F1
#
_cell.length_a   1.000
_cell.length_b   1.000
_cell.length_c   1.000
_cell.angle_alpha   90.00
_cell.angle_beta   90.00
_cell.angle_gamma   90.00
#
_symmetry.space_group_name_H-M   'P 1'
#
loop_
_entity.id
_entity.type
_entity.pdbx_description
1 polymer ?
#
loop_
_entity_poly.entity_id
_entity_poly.type
_entity_poly.pdbx_seq_one_letter_code
_entity_poly.pdbx_strand_id
1 'polypeptide(L)'
;MSIFSSIQDYQDGLVSRFCNPKRLLIAETDWYREDSDIEAIKEDCRERILFFEKRGFYLFQEPQIDHEPHLERMRVRLTFKPSESNAN
;
A
#
# COMPACT_ATOMS: atom_id res chain seq x y z
N MET A 1 15.52 32.01 -17.07
CA MET A 1 14.75 30.75 -17.15
C MET A 1 13.33 31.07 -17.57
N SER A 2 12.72 30.22 -18.41
CA SER A 2 11.34 30.43 -18.88
C SER A 2 10.36 30.08 -17.77
N ILE A 3 9.22 30.78 -17.69
CA ILE A 3 8.14 30.42 -16.75
C ILE A 3 7.67 28.98 -17.00
N PHE A 4 7.68 28.53 -18.25
CA PHE A 4 7.32 27.15 -18.60
C PHE A 4 8.25 26.10 -17.99
N SER A 5 9.57 26.35 -17.96
CA SER A 5 10.51 25.41 -17.31
C SER A 5 10.30 25.39 -15.79
N SER A 6 10.06 26.54 -15.17
CA SER A 6 9.78 26.60 -13.73
C SER A 6 8.48 25.87 -13.34
N ILE A 7 7.45 25.92 -14.19
CA ILE A 7 6.21 25.18 -13.96
C ILE A 7 6.44 23.67 -14.11
N GLN A 8 7.23 23.25 -15.10
CA GLN A 8 7.56 21.84 -15.30
C GLN A 8 8.34 21.28 -14.11
N ASP A 9 9.36 21.99 -13.64
CA ASP A 9 10.16 21.61 -12.46
C ASP A 9 9.29 21.50 -11.20
N TYR A 10 8.32 22.40 -11.05
CA TYR A 10 7.35 22.36 -9.95
C TYR A 10 6.42 21.14 -10.04
N GLN A 11 5.90 20.84 -11.24
CA GLN A 11 5.10 19.63 -11.46
C GLN A 11 5.88 18.35 -11.17
N ASP A 12 7.13 18.27 -11.63
CA ASP A 12 7.99 17.12 -11.39
C ASP A 12 8.29 16.96 -9.89
N GLY A 13 8.47 18.08 -9.17
CA GLY A 13 8.59 18.10 -7.72
C GLY A 13 7.33 17.58 -7.00
N LEU A 14 6.14 17.97 -7.46
CA LEU A 14 4.86 17.47 -6.93
C LEU A 14 4.70 15.97 -7.19
N VAL A 15 4.98 15.50 -8.41
CA VAL A 15 4.90 14.07 -8.77
C VAL A 15 5.89 13.25 -7.94
N SER A 16 7.12 13.73 -7.77
CA SER A 16 8.13 13.06 -6.94
C SER A 16 7.73 13.01 -5.46
N ARG A 17 7.03 14.03 -4.96
CA ARG A 17 6.57 14.08 -3.56
C ARG A 17 5.35 13.20 -3.32
N PHE A 18 4.34 13.30 -4.16
CA PHE A 18 3.02 12.73 -3.93
C PHE A 18 2.73 11.46 -4.74
N CYS A 19 3.38 11.25 -5.87
CA CYS A 19 3.07 10.15 -6.79
C CYS A 19 4.23 9.18 -6.98
N ASN A 20 5.31 9.30 -6.21
CA ASN A 20 6.47 8.44 -6.37
C ASN A 20 6.15 6.99 -5.96
N PRO A 21 6.16 6.04 -6.91
CA PRO A 21 5.80 4.64 -6.65
C PRO A 21 6.79 3.96 -5.69
N LYS A 22 8.02 4.47 -5.55
CA LYS A 22 8.99 3.96 -4.56
C LYS A 22 8.57 4.21 -3.11
N ARG A 23 7.53 5.02 -2.88
CA ARG A 23 6.97 5.32 -1.54
C ARG A 23 5.78 4.42 -1.19
N LEU A 24 5.37 3.51 -2.07
CA LEU A 24 4.34 2.54 -1.75
C LEU A 24 4.94 1.40 -0.94
N LEU A 25 4.34 1.08 0.19
CA LEU A 25 4.68 -0.09 1.00
C LEU A 25 3.63 -1.16 0.80
N ILE A 26 4.10 -2.37 0.50
CA ILE A 26 3.24 -3.53 0.34
C ILE A 26 3.31 -4.35 1.62
N ALA A 27 2.16 -4.66 2.19
CA ALA A 27 2.02 -5.60 3.29
C ALA A 27 1.15 -6.77 2.84
N GLU A 28 1.67 -7.98 2.98
CA GLU A 28 0.99 -9.19 2.55
C GLU A 28 0.61 -10.00 3.77
N THR A 29 -0.64 -10.43 3.81
CA THR A 29 -1.10 -11.45 4.77
C THR A 29 -0.44 -12.80 4.50
N ASP A 30 -0.59 -13.72 5.44
CA ASP A 30 -0.18 -15.10 5.23
C ASP A 30 -0.95 -15.74 4.06
N TRP A 31 -0.44 -16.86 3.56
CA TRP A 31 -1.17 -17.66 2.58
C TRP A 31 -2.22 -18.53 3.28
N TYR A 32 -3.48 -18.33 2.90
CA TYR A 32 -4.64 -19.05 3.41
C TYR A 32 -5.16 -20.03 2.36
N ARG A 33 -5.51 -21.24 2.79
CA ARG A 33 -6.24 -22.21 1.95
C ARG A 33 -7.71 -21.86 1.87
N GLU A 34 -8.44 -22.42 0.91
CA GLU A 34 -9.88 -22.18 0.74
C GLU A 34 -10.73 -22.51 1.98
N ASP A 35 -10.29 -23.46 2.82
CA ASP A 35 -10.96 -23.87 4.06
C ASP A 35 -10.57 -23.04 5.28
N SER A 36 -9.77 -21.99 5.11
CA SER A 36 -9.32 -21.14 6.22
C SER A 36 -10.48 -20.31 6.79
N ASP A 37 -10.44 -20.08 8.11
CA ASP A 37 -11.42 -19.23 8.78
C ASP A 37 -11.26 -17.76 8.34
N ILE A 38 -12.35 -17.17 7.87
CA ILE A 38 -12.40 -15.78 7.44
C ILE A 38 -12.06 -14.81 8.58
N GLU A 39 -12.35 -15.17 9.83
CA GLU A 39 -12.04 -14.31 10.98
C GLU A 39 -10.53 -14.20 11.21
N ALA A 40 -9.77 -15.26 10.95
CA ALA A 40 -8.31 -15.22 11.01
C ALA A 40 -7.74 -14.25 9.94
N ILE A 41 -8.27 -14.30 8.71
CA ILE A 41 -7.85 -13.42 7.62
C ILE A 41 -8.17 -11.95 7.94
N LYS A 42 -9.35 -11.68 8.51
CA LYS A 42 -9.77 -10.33 8.90
C LYS A 42 -8.85 -9.75 9.98
N GLU A 43 -8.53 -10.53 11.00
CA GLU A 43 -7.65 -10.05 12.08
C GLU A 43 -6.23 -9.81 11.56
N ASP A 44 -5.70 -10.69 10.71
CA ASP A 44 -4.38 -10.54 10.09
C ASP A 44 -4.26 -9.27 9.22
N CYS A 45 -5.32 -8.95 8.48
CA CYS A 45 -5.45 -7.67 7.77
C CYS A 45 -5.48 -6.49 8.73
N ARG A 46 -6.29 -6.58 9.79
CA ARG A 46 -6.48 -5.51 10.77
C ARG A 46 -5.19 -5.19 11.50
N GLU A 47 -4.44 -6.19 11.95
CA GLU A 47 -3.16 -6.01 12.61
C GLU A 47 -2.16 -5.27 11.73
N ARG A 48 -2.08 -5.64 10.44
CA ARG A 48 -1.25 -4.93 9.45
C ARG A 48 -1.69 -3.48 9.28
N ILE A 49 -2.98 -3.23 9.08
CA ILE A 49 -3.51 -1.86 8.94
C ILE A 49 -3.11 -1.02 10.15
N LEU A 50 -3.39 -1.49 11.37
CA LEU A 50 -3.06 -0.76 12.59
C LEU A 50 -1.56 -0.55 12.77
N PHE A 51 -0.73 -1.52 12.37
CA PHE A 51 0.73 -1.40 12.42
C PHE A 51 1.23 -0.25 11.53
N PHE A 52 0.70 -0.13 10.31
CA PHE A 52 1.09 0.90 9.35
C PHE A 52 0.48 2.26 9.68
N GLU A 53 -0.78 2.32 10.12
CA GLU A 53 -1.43 3.56 10.55
C GLU A 53 -0.71 4.24 11.70
N LYS A 54 -0.30 3.47 12.73
CA LYS A 54 0.50 3.99 13.85
C LYS A 54 1.85 4.56 13.42
N ARG A 55 2.34 4.18 12.24
CA ARG A 55 3.59 4.66 11.63
C ARG A 55 3.34 5.74 10.59
N GLY A 56 2.15 6.34 10.57
CA GLY A 56 1.81 7.42 9.65
C GLY A 56 1.75 6.97 8.21
N PHE A 57 1.32 5.73 7.94
CA PHE A 57 0.93 5.29 6.62
C PHE A 57 -0.58 5.13 6.56
N TYR A 58 -1.18 5.31 5.39
CA TYR A 58 -2.61 5.07 5.17
C TYR A 58 -2.80 4.05 4.06
N LEU A 59 -3.91 3.31 4.10
CA LEU A 59 -4.29 2.37 3.05
C LEU A 59 -4.58 3.16 1.77
N PHE A 60 -3.79 2.91 0.73
CA PHE A 60 -3.78 3.76 -0.47
C PHE A 60 -4.79 3.32 -1.53
N GLN A 61 -5.05 2.03 -1.63
CA GLN A 61 -5.93 1.42 -2.63
C GLN A 61 -6.69 0.24 -2.03
N GLU A 62 -7.69 -0.24 -2.77
CA GLU A 62 -8.45 -1.43 -2.41
C GLU A 62 -7.51 -2.64 -2.19
N PRO A 63 -7.76 -3.46 -1.17
CA PRO A 63 -7.04 -4.70 -0.96
C PRO A 63 -7.11 -5.60 -2.20
N GLN A 64 -5.97 -6.17 -2.59
CA GLN A 64 -5.90 -7.11 -3.70
C GLN A 64 -5.83 -8.54 -3.17
N ILE A 65 -6.41 -9.49 -3.89
CA ILE A 65 -6.30 -10.91 -3.57
C ILE A 65 -5.32 -11.53 -4.58
N ASP A 66 -4.20 -12.03 -4.07
CA ASP A 66 -3.32 -12.89 -4.84
C ASP A 66 -3.81 -14.33 -4.71
N HIS A 67 -3.88 -15.03 -5.85
CA HIS A 67 -4.21 -16.45 -5.89
C HIS A 67 -3.00 -17.27 -6.32
N GLU A 68 -2.81 -18.43 -5.72
CA GLU A 68 -1.87 -19.45 -6.16
C GLU A 68 -2.64 -20.74 -6.46
N PRO A 69 -3.17 -20.88 -7.69
CA PRO A 69 -4.14 -21.93 -8.02
C PRO A 69 -3.59 -23.35 -7.83
N HIS A 70 -2.30 -23.55 -8.07
CA HIS A 70 -1.66 -24.86 -7.93
C HIS A 70 -1.60 -25.38 -6.49
N LEU A 71 -1.69 -24.48 -5.52
CA LEU A 71 -1.65 -24.80 -4.08
C LEU A 71 -2.95 -24.47 -3.37
N GLU A 72 -4.00 -24.13 -4.12
CA GLU A 72 -5.36 -23.81 -3.62
C GLU A 72 -5.33 -22.82 -2.45
N ARG A 73 -4.49 -21.79 -2.59
CA ARG A 73 -4.30 -20.78 -1.55
C ARG A 73 -4.38 -19.36 -2.10
N MET A 74 -4.78 -18.45 -1.22
CA MET A 74 -4.92 -17.03 -1.48
C MET A 74 -4.28 -16.21 -0.36
N ARG A 75 -3.96 -14.95 -0.64
CA ARG A 75 -3.59 -13.98 0.37
C ARG A 75 -4.09 -12.61 0.00
N VAL A 76 -4.31 -11.78 0.99
CA VAL A 76 -4.63 -10.36 0.83
C VAL A 76 -3.34 -9.54 0.80
N ARG A 77 -3.18 -8.75 -0.25
CA ARG A 77 -2.15 -7.72 -0.40
C ARG A 77 -2.75 -6.35 -0.09
N LEU A 78 -2.18 -5.67 0.90
CA LEU A 78 -2.50 -4.31 1.29
C LEU A 78 -1.40 -3.38 0.78
N THR A 79 -1.78 -2.23 0.25
CA THR A 79 -0.81 -1.23 -0.24
C THR A 79 -1.00 0.07 0.52
N PHE A 80 0.08 0.53 1.11
CA PHE A 80 0.13 1.69 1.98
C PHE A 80 0.97 2.80 1.36
N LYS A 81 0.64 4.04 1.74
CA LYS A 81 1.40 5.23 1.36
C LYS A 81 1.67 6.09 2.60
N PRO A 82 2.85 6.71 2.73
CA PRO A 82 3.11 7.59 3.86
C PRO A 82 2.15 8.77 3.83
N SER A 83 1.67 9.16 5.01
CA SER A 83 0.94 10.41 5.20
C SER A 83 1.87 11.59 4.95
N GLU A 84 1.29 12.77 4.69
CA GLU A 84 2.07 13.99 4.45
C GLU A 84 3.03 14.32 5.59
N SER A 85 2.67 13.95 6.83
CA SER A 85 3.48 14.15 8.03
C SER A 85 4.74 13.26 8.07
N ASN A 86 4.74 12.13 7.37
CA ASN A 86 5.85 11.18 7.29
C ASN A 86 6.51 11.13 5.90
N ALA A 87 6.17 12.05 5.00
CA ALA A 87 6.68 12.10 3.63
C ALA A 87 8.04 12.83 3.47
N ASN A 88 8.64 13.25 4.59
CA ASN A 88 9.89 14.02 4.68
C ASN A 88 11.07 13.14 5.09
#